data_AF-A0A535S576-F1
#
_entry.id   AF-A0A535S576-F1
#
_cell.length_a   1.000
_cell.length_b   1.000
_cell.length_c   1.000
_cell.angle_alpha   90.00
_cell.angle_beta   90.00
_cell.angle_gamma   90.00
#
_symmetry.space_group_name_H-M   'P 1'
#
loop_
_entity.id
_entity.type
_entity.pdbx_description
1 polymer ?
#
loop_
_entity_poly.entity_id
_entity_poly.type
_entity_poly.pdbx_seq_one_letter_code
_entity_poly.pdbx_strand_id
1 'polypeptide(L)'
;MAELAQKPFPPGRYELIVVGSGPGGLQLSYSLNRLGIDHAVISDDPAPGGMFRRWPVFQRMLSWTKPFTGIERTSRAYERFDWNSLLADEESSRAVMPALMDGSSYFPSRPEMQRGLETFVERAGVKVRYGCRWESTKVVPSPARGGGQGGGQDFVLTTSDGEYRAPIVVFAVGVAQPYRPPIAGLDQVPHYGDFRPVETYKDRRVFIIGKQNSGFEIATGLLPWARQLVLASPSPTKLSVNTRTLVGVRARYVQPYEDAALAGGVIILDTTIEDVAPLGAGYRVRTKNAAGRELTLEADDV
;
A
#
# COMPACT_ATOMS: atom_id res chain seq x y z
N MET A 1 -7.04 -29.83 26.65
CA MET A 1 -6.28 -28.66 27.12
C MET A 1 -5.42 -28.20 25.96
N ALA A 2 -5.91 -27.24 25.16
CA ALA A 2 -5.10 -26.66 24.11
C ALA A 2 -4.05 -25.77 24.79
N GLU A 3 -2.77 -26.12 24.67
CA GLU A 3 -1.68 -25.17 24.96
C GLU A 3 -1.97 -23.92 24.11
N LEU A 4 -2.28 -22.81 24.78
CA LEU A 4 -2.25 -21.49 24.16
C LEU A 4 -0.81 -21.28 23.67
N ALA A 5 -0.56 -21.60 22.39
CA ALA A 5 0.74 -21.43 21.78
C ALA A 5 1.23 -20.00 22.07
N GLN A 6 2.33 -19.90 22.79
CA GLN A 6 2.85 -18.62 23.25
C GLN A 6 3.18 -17.77 22.01
N LYS A 7 2.50 -16.63 21.84
CA LYS A 7 2.76 -15.72 20.72
C LYS A 7 4.24 -15.35 20.68
N PRO A 8 4.90 -15.32 19.50
CA PRO A 8 6.31 -14.97 19.41
C PRO A 8 6.56 -13.55 19.91
N PHE A 9 7.81 -13.28 20.27
CA PHE A 9 8.30 -11.97 20.70
C PHE A 9 7.46 -11.35 21.83
N PRO A 10 7.47 -11.91 23.06
CA PRO A 10 6.82 -11.25 24.19
C PRO A 10 7.39 -9.83 24.41
N PRO A 11 6.63 -8.91 25.04
CA PRO A 11 7.16 -7.60 25.43
C PRO A 11 8.47 -7.72 26.19
N GLY A 12 9.43 -6.84 25.90
CA GLY A 12 10.77 -6.95 26.43
C GLY A 12 11.79 -6.15 25.65
N ARG A 13 13.07 -6.33 26.00
CA ARG A 13 14.19 -5.68 25.32
C ARG A 13 14.76 -6.60 24.24
N TYR A 14 14.92 -6.06 23.03
CA TYR A 14 15.54 -6.71 21.87
C TYR A 14 16.70 -5.86 21.37
N GLU A 15 17.59 -6.44 20.56
CA GLU A 15 18.64 -5.65 19.87
C GLU A 15 18.04 -4.84 18.71
N LEU A 16 16.96 -5.32 18.08
CA LEU A 16 16.23 -4.63 17.02
C LEU A 16 14.74 -4.96 17.07
N ILE A 17 13.88 -3.97 16.77
CA ILE A 17 12.44 -4.18 16.56
C ILE A 17 12.05 -3.76 15.14
N VAL A 18 11.35 -4.62 14.42
CA VAL A 18 10.67 -4.30 13.15
C VAL A 18 9.19 -4.11 13.42
N VAL A 19 8.64 -2.98 13.00
CA VAL A 19 7.20 -2.66 13.09
C VAL A 19 6.57 -2.77 11.71
N GLY A 20 5.69 -3.76 11.51
CA GLY A 20 4.96 -4.00 10.27
C GLY A 20 5.27 -5.35 9.62
N SER A 21 4.21 -6.00 9.10
CA SER A 21 4.27 -7.32 8.44
C SER A 21 4.02 -7.26 6.93
N GLY A 22 4.24 -6.09 6.32
CA GLY A 22 4.25 -5.93 4.87
C GLY A 22 5.55 -6.44 4.22
N PRO A 23 5.67 -6.41 2.88
CA PRO A 23 6.82 -6.94 2.14
C PRO A 23 8.19 -6.50 2.67
N GLY A 24 8.33 -5.21 3.00
CA GLY A 24 9.59 -4.67 3.53
C GLY A 24 9.96 -5.23 4.91
N GLY A 25 8.99 -5.35 5.82
CA GLY A 25 9.21 -5.89 7.16
C GLY A 25 9.51 -7.39 7.12
N LEU A 26 8.79 -8.14 6.28
CA LEU A 26 8.99 -9.57 6.10
C LEU A 26 10.35 -9.88 5.44
N GLN A 27 10.71 -9.14 4.38
CA GLN A 27 12.01 -9.29 3.72
C GLN A 27 13.17 -8.98 4.68
N LEU A 28 13.03 -7.91 5.48
CA LEU A 28 14.03 -7.53 6.45
C LEU A 28 14.18 -8.62 7.52
N SER A 29 13.07 -9.09 8.10
CA SER A 29 13.12 -10.15 9.12
C SER A 29 13.75 -11.43 8.59
N TYR A 30 13.41 -11.84 7.36
CA TYR A 30 14.07 -12.96 6.70
C TYR A 30 15.60 -12.78 6.62
N SER A 31 16.06 -11.63 6.13
CA SER A 31 17.49 -11.34 6.02
C SER A 31 18.18 -11.31 7.39
N LEU A 32 17.53 -10.74 8.42
CA LEU A 32 18.06 -10.69 9.79
C LEU A 32 18.16 -12.10 10.41
N ASN A 33 17.15 -12.96 10.20
CA ASN A 33 17.19 -14.36 10.65
C ASN A 33 18.38 -15.10 10.04
N ARG A 34 18.63 -14.93 8.74
CA ARG A 34 19.77 -15.56 8.06
C ARG A 34 21.12 -15.07 8.56
N LEU A 35 21.20 -13.82 8.99
CA LEU A 35 22.40 -13.24 9.59
C LEU A 35 22.55 -13.56 11.09
N GLY A 36 21.59 -14.27 11.69
CA GLY A 36 21.60 -14.59 13.12
C GLY A 36 21.41 -13.36 14.03
N ILE A 37 20.81 -12.28 13.51
CA ILE A 37 20.56 -11.05 14.28
C ILE A 37 19.25 -11.20 15.05
N ASP A 38 19.33 -11.14 16.37
CA ASP A 38 18.15 -11.17 17.24
C ASP A 38 17.28 -9.92 17.04
N HIS A 39 16.00 -10.14 16.79
CA HIS A 39 15.04 -9.08 16.55
C HIS A 39 13.61 -9.54 16.84
N ALA A 40 12.77 -8.59 17.26
CA ALA A 40 11.33 -8.78 17.31
C ALA A 40 10.67 -8.23 16.04
N VAL A 41 9.59 -8.87 15.59
CA VAL A 41 8.69 -8.32 14.58
C VAL A 41 7.29 -8.22 15.15
N ILE A 42 6.73 -7.01 15.18
CA ILE A 42 5.38 -6.73 15.69
C ILE A 42 4.51 -6.11 14.59
N SER A 43 3.22 -6.40 14.59
CA SER A 43 2.27 -5.89 13.60
C SER A 43 0.85 -5.88 14.16
N ASP A 44 0.11 -4.81 13.90
CA ASP A 44 -1.32 -4.72 14.21
C ASP A 44 -2.16 -5.65 13.31
N ASP A 45 -1.64 -5.97 12.12
CA ASP A 45 -2.30 -6.86 11.17
C ASP A 45 -2.56 -8.25 11.79
N PRO A 46 -3.66 -8.92 11.42
CA PRO A 46 -3.97 -10.26 11.93
C PRO A 46 -3.12 -11.37 11.28
N ALA A 47 -2.44 -11.07 10.17
CA ALA A 47 -1.69 -12.01 9.33
C ALA A 47 -0.77 -11.24 8.35
N PRO A 48 0.17 -11.91 7.65
CA PRO A 48 1.09 -11.27 6.71
C PRO A 48 0.41 -10.39 5.65
N GLY A 49 1.15 -9.39 5.19
CA GLY A 49 0.84 -8.62 3.98
C GLY A 49 0.10 -7.30 4.19
N GLY A 50 -0.36 -7.01 5.41
CA GLY A 50 -0.94 -5.73 5.82
C GLY A 50 -1.87 -5.09 4.79
N MET A 51 -1.42 -4.00 4.16
CA MET A 51 -2.12 -3.29 3.07
C MET A 51 -2.74 -4.23 2.03
N PHE A 52 -2.05 -5.29 1.60
CA PHE A 52 -2.52 -6.18 0.52
C PHE A 52 -3.74 -7.02 0.92
N ARG A 53 -4.10 -7.02 2.20
CA ARG A 53 -5.36 -7.61 2.67
C ARG A 53 -6.57 -6.73 2.35
N ARG A 54 -6.36 -5.43 2.06
CA ARG A 54 -7.43 -4.45 1.76
C ARG A 54 -7.29 -3.79 0.39
N TRP A 55 -6.08 -3.43 -0.04
CA TRP A 55 -5.82 -2.67 -1.26
C TRP A 55 -4.94 -3.45 -2.24
N PRO A 56 -5.03 -3.20 -3.56
CA PRO A 56 -5.82 -2.17 -4.24
C PRO A 56 -7.29 -2.58 -4.47
N VAL A 57 -8.17 -1.58 -4.65
CA VAL A 57 -9.64 -1.77 -4.67
C VAL A 57 -10.13 -2.52 -5.91
N PHE A 58 -9.48 -2.32 -7.06
CA PHE A 58 -9.71 -3.09 -8.29
C PHE A 58 -8.76 -4.29 -8.43
N GLN A 59 -8.31 -4.80 -7.29
CA GLN A 59 -7.79 -6.14 -7.11
C GLN A 59 -6.51 -6.50 -7.86
N ARG A 60 -5.78 -5.60 -8.53
CA ARG A 60 -4.51 -5.96 -9.21
C ARG A 60 -3.38 -4.98 -8.93
N MET A 61 -2.19 -5.54 -8.73
CA MET A 61 -0.96 -4.80 -8.47
C MET A 61 -0.57 -3.89 -9.64
N LEU A 62 0.30 -2.93 -9.32
CA LEU A 62 1.03 -2.16 -10.31
C LEU A 62 2.24 -2.97 -10.81
N SER A 63 3.03 -3.56 -9.92
CA SER A 63 4.19 -4.38 -10.28
C SER A 63 3.80 -5.66 -11.02
N TRP A 64 4.63 -6.08 -11.99
CA TRP A 64 4.41 -7.32 -12.72
C TRP A 64 5.23 -8.48 -12.17
N THR A 65 4.70 -9.68 -12.35
CA THR A 65 5.43 -10.94 -12.27
C THR A 65 5.15 -11.68 -13.57
N LYS A 66 6.19 -11.97 -14.36
CA LYS A 66 6.06 -12.64 -15.65
C LYS A 66 6.31 -14.15 -15.47
N PRO A 67 5.28 -15.02 -15.47
CA PRO A 67 5.44 -16.43 -15.12
C PRO A 67 6.18 -17.26 -16.19
N PHE A 68 6.19 -16.76 -17.44
CA PHE A 68 6.74 -17.43 -18.61
C PHE A 68 7.83 -16.58 -19.26
N THR A 69 9.08 -16.92 -18.97
CA THR A 69 10.27 -16.20 -19.47
C THR A 69 11.24 -17.10 -20.22
N GLY A 70 11.07 -18.42 -20.14
CA GLY A 70 12.09 -19.40 -20.59
C GLY A 70 13.33 -19.47 -19.69
N ILE A 71 13.33 -18.73 -18.58
CA ILE A 71 14.42 -18.70 -17.60
C ILE A 71 13.99 -19.52 -16.38
N GLU A 72 14.92 -20.31 -15.85
CA GLU A 72 14.71 -21.09 -14.64
C GLU A 72 14.27 -20.19 -13.47
N ARG A 73 13.13 -20.51 -12.86
CA ARG A 73 12.44 -19.67 -11.85
C ARG A 73 13.29 -19.39 -10.62
N THR A 74 14.16 -20.34 -10.25
CA THR A 74 15.03 -20.30 -9.09
C THR A 74 16.38 -19.65 -9.41
N SER A 75 16.56 -19.09 -10.61
CA SER A 75 17.79 -18.39 -10.98
C SER A 75 17.74 -16.90 -10.61
N ARG A 76 18.91 -16.29 -10.38
CA ARG A 76 19.04 -14.85 -10.18
C ARG A 76 18.55 -14.04 -11.39
N ALA A 77 18.68 -14.59 -12.59
CA ALA A 77 18.23 -13.96 -13.83
C ALA A 77 16.70 -13.83 -13.87
N TYR A 78 15.96 -14.81 -13.33
CA TYR A 78 14.51 -14.79 -13.28
C TYR A 78 13.93 -13.72 -12.36
N GLU A 79 14.60 -13.40 -11.25
CA GLU A 79 14.16 -12.38 -10.29
C GLU A 79 13.92 -11.01 -10.93
N ARG A 80 14.60 -10.70 -12.05
CA ARG A 80 14.34 -9.49 -12.84
C ARG A 80 12.89 -9.40 -13.35
N PHE A 81 12.22 -10.53 -13.51
CA PHE A 81 10.88 -10.65 -14.08
C PHE A 81 9.80 -10.87 -13.02
N ASP A 82 10.17 -11.07 -11.76
CA ASP A 82 9.27 -11.27 -10.64
C ASP A 82 9.44 -10.17 -9.60
N TRP A 83 8.57 -9.16 -9.67
CA TRP A 83 8.69 -7.98 -8.80
C TRP A 83 7.84 -8.10 -7.53
N ASN A 84 7.18 -9.24 -7.32
CA ASN A 84 6.23 -9.41 -6.23
C ASN A 84 6.58 -10.56 -5.29
N SER A 85 7.45 -11.50 -5.68
CA SER A 85 8.05 -12.44 -4.72
C SER A 85 9.08 -11.73 -3.86
N LEU A 86 9.08 -12.06 -2.58
CA LEU A 86 10.21 -11.76 -1.70
C LEU A 86 11.41 -12.64 -2.07
N LEU A 87 12.61 -12.13 -1.81
CA LEU A 87 13.87 -12.80 -2.10
C LEU A 87 14.21 -13.79 -0.98
N ALA A 88 14.63 -14.99 -1.39
CA ALA A 88 15.17 -16.02 -0.52
C ALA A 88 16.32 -16.76 -1.21
N ASP A 89 17.18 -17.37 -0.40
CA ASP A 89 18.28 -18.24 -0.84
C ASP A 89 17.81 -19.69 -0.97
N GLU A 90 16.89 -20.14 -0.11
CA GLU A 90 16.31 -21.48 -0.18
C GLU A 90 15.40 -21.59 -1.40
N GLU A 91 15.67 -22.58 -2.25
CA GLU A 91 14.92 -22.81 -3.50
C GLU A 91 13.40 -22.89 -3.28
N SER A 92 12.99 -23.51 -2.17
CA SER A 92 11.58 -23.67 -1.77
C SER A 92 10.84 -22.34 -1.56
N SER A 93 11.55 -21.26 -1.23
CA SER A 93 10.99 -19.93 -0.95
C SER A 93 11.21 -18.93 -2.09
N ARG A 94 11.83 -19.34 -3.20
CA ARG A 94 12.07 -18.47 -4.37
C ARG A 94 10.91 -18.50 -5.35
N ALA A 95 10.72 -17.38 -6.06
CA ALA A 95 9.72 -17.24 -7.12
C ALA A 95 8.33 -17.77 -6.70
N VAL A 96 7.86 -17.36 -5.51
CA VAL A 96 6.58 -17.79 -4.94
C VAL A 96 5.40 -17.35 -5.82
N MET A 97 5.38 -16.07 -6.21
CA MET A 97 4.28 -15.47 -6.97
C MET A 97 3.95 -16.16 -8.28
N PRO A 98 4.88 -16.45 -9.21
CA PRO A 98 4.54 -17.08 -10.49
C PRO A 98 3.97 -18.48 -10.36
N ALA A 99 4.15 -19.17 -9.22
CA ALA A 99 3.51 -20.45 -8.95
C ALA A 99 2.07 -20.31 -8.43
N LEU A 100 1.71 -19.15 -7.88
CA LEU A 100 0.39 -18.87 -7.30
C LEU A 100 -0.54 -18.12 -8.25
N MET A 101 0.01 -17.52 -9.31
CA MET A 101 -0.77 -16.77 -10.29
C MET A 101 -1.53 -17.67 -11.24
N ASP A 102 -2.77 -17.30 -11.55
CA ASP A 102 -3.64 -18.03 -12.48
C ASP A 102 -3.25 -17.88 -13.96
N GLY A 103 -2.34 -16.94 -14.28
CA GLY A 103 -1.87 -16.68 -15.64
C GLY A 103 -2.80 -15.76 -16.48
N SER A 104 -3.95 -15.34 -15.95
CA SER A 104 -4.89 -14.42 -16.62
C SER A 104 -4.31 -13.02 -16.83
N SER A 105 -3.34 -12.63 -16.01
CA SER A 105 -2.53 -11.43 -16.24
C SER A 105 -1.19 -11.53 -15.53
N TYR A 106 -0.19 -10.84 -16.06
CA TYR A 106 1.13 -10.74 -15.43
C TYR A 106 1.17 -9.71 -14.28
N PHE A 107 0.06 -9.02 -14.00
CA PHE A 107 -0.12 -8.23 -12.77
C PHE A 107 -0.85 -9.11 -11.74
N PRO A 108 -0.19 -9.52 -10.65
CA PRO A 108 -0.84 -10.31 -9.62
C PRO A 108 -2.07 -9.61 -9.09
N SER A 109 -3.10 -10.39 -8.84
CA SER A 109 -4.26 -9.95 -8.09
C SER A 109 -3.89 -9.72 -6.62
N ARG A 110 -4.73 -8.97 -5.92
CA ARG A 110 -4.59 -8.71 -4.49
C ARG A 110 -4.68 -10.01 -3.67
N PRO A 111 -5.64 -10.93 -3.93
CA PRO A 111 -5.62 -12.24 -3.28
C PRO A 111 -4.36 -13.07 -3.57
N GLU A 112 -3.84 -13.04 -4.80
CA GLU A 112 -2.58 -13.72 -5.14
C GLU A 112 -1.39 -13.12 -4.38
N MET A 113 -1.29 -11.79 -4.31
CA MET A 113 -0.24 -11.10 -3.56
C MET A 113 -0.31 -11.42 -2.06
N GLN A 114 -1.51 -11.40 -1.47
CA GLN A 114 -1.72 -11.80 -0.09
C GLN A 114 -1.23 -13.24 0.15
N ARG A 115 -1.68 -14.18 -0.69
CA ARG A 115 -1.29 -15.60 -0.58
C ARG A 115 0.21 -15.80 -0.77
N GLY A 116 0.85 -15.02 -1.64
CA GLY A 116 2.29 -15.07 -1.86
C GLY A 116 3.09 -14.65 -0.63
N LEU A 117 2.66 -13.60 0.06
CA LEU A 117 3.30 -13.17 1.32
C LEU A 117 3.07 -14.17 2.45
N GLU A 118 1.87 -14.73 2.56
CA GLU A 118 1.56 -15.81 3.52
C GLU A 118 2.43 -17.04 3.26
N THR A 119 2.54 -17.46 1.99
CA THR A 119 3.36 -18.60 1.56
C THR A 119 4.85 -18.36 1.83
N PHE A 120 5.36 -17.16 1.55
CA PHE A 120 6.75 -16.82 1.85
C PHE A 120 7.04 -16.93 3.35
N VAL A 121 6.17 -16.35 4.19
CA VAL A 121 6.32 -16.38 5.65
C VAL A 121 6.36 -17.81 6.18
N GLU A 122 5.46 -18.67 5.70
CA GLU A 122 5.42 -20.08 6.07
C GLU A 122 6.71 -20.82 5.67
N ARG A 123 7.11 -20.73 4.40
CA ARG A 123 8.28 -21.46 3.88
C ARG A 123 9.61 -20.96 4.43
N ALA A 124 9.72 -19.65 4.66
CA ALA A 124 10.91 -19.01 5.18
C ALA A 124 11.00 -19.03 6.72
N GLY A 125 9.96 -19.51 7.41
CA GLY A 125 9.92 -19.59 8.87
C GLY A 125 9.96 -18.23 9.56
N VAL A 126 9.53 -17.16 8.88
CA VAL A 126 9.52 -15.80 9.44
C VAL A 126 8.45 -15.73 10.53
N LYS A 127 8.85 -15.41 11.76
CA LYS A 127 7.92 -15.23 12.88
C LYS A 127 7.51 -13.77 12.97
N VAL A 128 6.25 -13.53 13.34
CA VAL A 128 5.70 -12.19 13.58
C VAL A 128 4.70 -12.27 14.73
N ARG A 129 4.71 -11.26 15.61
CA ARG A 129 3.65 -11.06 16.59
C ARG A 129 2.52 -10.24 15.99
N TYR A 130 1.49 -10.93 15.52
CA TYR A 130 0.26 -10.32 14.98
C TYR A 130 -0.68 -9.82 16.07
N GLY A 131 -1.51 -8.82 15.73
CA GLY A 131 -2.42 -8.14 16.64
C GLY A 131 -1.71 -7.36 17.76
N CYS A 132 -0.47 -6.91 17.52
CA CYS A 132 0.31 -6.08 18.42
C CYS A 132 0.42 -4.68 17.82
N ARG A 133 -0.45 -3.77 18.27
CA ARG A 133 -0.53 -2.41 17.73
C ARG A 133 0.53 -1.53 18.37
N TRP A 134 1.35 -0.89 17.54
CA TRP A 134 2.23 0.20 17.99
C TRP A 134 1.42 1.48 18.24
N GLU A 135 1.62 2.11 19.39
CA GLU A 135 0.82 3.26 19.83
C GLU A 135 1.64 4.54 20.01
N SER A 136 2.86 4.41 20.52
CA SER A 136 3.78 5.55 20.65
C SER A 136 5.24 5.13 20.77
N THR A 137 6.14 6.08 20.59
CA THR A 137 7.59 5.90 20.70
C THR A 137 8.17 6.98 21.58
N LYS A 138 9.02 6.60 22.55
CA LYS A 138 9.83 7.53 23.36
C LYS A 138 11.30 7.09 23.37
N VAL A 139 12.21 8.03 23.57
CA VAL A 139 13.64 7.76 23.74
C VAL A 139 13.97 7.72 25.22
N VAL A 140 14.75 6.74 25.65
CA VAL A 140 15.22 6.58 27.03
C VAL A 140 16.72 6.29 27.07
N PRO A 141 17.44 6.61 28.16
CA PRO A 141 18.83 6.17 28.33
C PRO A 141 18.93 4.65 28.25
N SER A 142 19.89 4.14 27.48
CA SER A 142 20.13 2.69 27.35
C SER A 142 20.63 2.12 28.70
N PRO A 143 20.20 0.92 29.12
CA PRO A 143 20.71 0.32 30.34
C PRO A 143 22.16 -0.08 30.09
N ALA A 144 23.05 0.21 31.05
CA ALA A 144 24.45 -0.11 30.88
C ALA A 144 24.66 -1.62 30.75
N ARG A 145 25.42 -2.04 29.73
CA ARG A 145 25.95 -3.41 29.67
C ARG A 145 26.91 -3.58 30.85
N GLY A 146 26.55 -4.40 31.84
CA GLY A 146 27.44 -4.78 32.95
C GLY A 146 27.63 -3.76 34.07
N GLY A 147 26.67 -2.86 34.32
CA GLY A 147 26.68 -2.01 35.54
C GLY A 147 27.53 -0.72 35.48
N GLY A 148 28.03 -0.33 34.31
CA GLY A 148 28.69 0.98 34.10
C GLY A 148 27.69 2.14 33.91
N GLN A 149 28.18 3.35 33.60
CA GLN A 149 27.35 4.42 33.04
C GLN A 149 27.40 4.31 31.51
N GLY A 150 26.36 3.76 30.89
CA GLY A 150 26.26 3.66 29.43
C GLY A 150 25.70 4.94 28.82
N GLY A 151 26.42 5.54 27.85
CA GLY A 151 26.02 6.76 27.13
C GLY A 151 25.13 6.53 25.89
N GLY A 152 24.44 5.39 25.80
CA GLY A 152 23.58 5.04 24.66
C GLY A 152 22.11 5.45 24.86
N GLN A 153 21.32 5.36 23.79
CA GLN A 153 19.87 5.57 23.81
C GLN A 153 19.16 4.30 23.33
N ASP A 154 18.04 3.98 23.99
CA ASP A 154 17.08 2.97 23.52
C ASP A 154 15.77 3.68 23.15
N PHE A 155 15.05 3.12 22.19
CA PHE A 155 13.65 3.44 21.93
C PHE A 155 12.76 2.52 22.75
N VAL A 156 11.72 3.08 23.37
CA VAL A 156 10.62 2.33 23.98
C VAL A 156 9.37 2.54 23.14
N LEU A 157 8.83 1.44 22.63
CA LEU A 157 7.56 1.39 21.93
C LEU A 157 6.48 0.95 22.91
N THR A 158 5.48 1.81 23.13
CA THR A 158 4.24 1.39 23.79
C THR A 158 3.39 0.66 22.75
N THR A 159 2.90 -0.52 23.11
CA THR A 159 2.04 -1.34 22.27
C THR A 159 0.82 -1.85 23.04
N SER A 160 -0.17 -2.35 22.33
CA SER A 160 -1.35 -3.01 22.92
C SER A 160 -1.02 -4.20 23.83
N ASP A 161 0.16 -4.80 23.65
CA ASP A 161 0.56 -6.02 24.36
C ASP A 161 1.59 -5.75 25.47
N GLY A 162 2.10 -4.52 25.59
CA GLY A 162 3.13 -4.13 26.55
C GLY A 162 4.26 -3.30 25.93
N GLU A 163 5.26 -2.95 26.73
CA GLU A 163 6.41 -2.16 26.24
C GLU A 163 7.45 -3.05 25.55
N TYR A 164 7.90 -2.60 24.38
CA TYR A 164 9.07 -3.14 23.68
C TYR A 164 10.18 -2.12 23.72
N ARG A 165 11.43 -2.59 23.87
CA ARG A 165 12.60 -1.72 23.98
C ARG A 165 13.70 -2.20 23.04
N ALA A 166 14.32 -1.30 22.28
CA ALA A 166 15.50 -1.64 21.49
C ALA A 166 16.35 -0.40 21.17
N PRO A 167 17.67 -0.55 20.98
CA PRO A 167 18.52 0.53 20.46
C PRO A 167 18.20 0.86 18.99
N ILE A 168 17.60 -0.07 18.24
CA ILE A 168 17.26 0.10 16.82
C ILE A 168 15.80 -0.29 16.59
N VAL A 169 15.05 0.58 15.90
CA VAL A 169 13.67 0.32 15.47
C VAL A 169 13.54 0.61 13.98
N VAL A 170 12.98 -0.33 13.23
CA VAL A 170 12.67 -0.18 11.81
C VAL A 170 11.15 -0.13 11.61
N PHE A 171 10.65 1.02 11.16
CA PHE A 171 9.24 1.18 10.79
C PHE A 171 9.01 0.76 9.34
N ALA A 172 8.48 -0.44 9.15
CA ALA A 172 8.11 -1.03 7.87
C ALA A 172 6.57 -1.06 7.67
N VAL A 173 5.90 0.01 8.12
CA VAL A 173 4.43 0.11 8.18
C VAL A 173 3.76 0.53 6.87
N GLY A 174 4.54 0.91 5.85
CA GLY A 174 4.00 1.36 4.56
C GLY A 174 3.04 2.55 4.72
N VAL A 175 1.91 2.51 4.01
CA VAL A 175 0.83 3.49 4.17
C VAL A 175 -0.02 3.08 5.38
N ALA A 176 0.31 3.61 6.55
CA ALA A 176 -0.35 3.25 7.80
C ALA A 176 -1.73 3.91 7.98
N GLN A 177 -1.91 5.15 7.50
CA GLN A 177 -3.17 5.89 7.59
C GLN A 177 -3.52 6.57 6.27
N PRO A 178 -4.80 6.53 5.83
CA PRO A 178 -5.29 7.36 4.74
C PRO A 178 -5.00 8.84 4.97
N TYR A 179 -4.39 9.50 3.99
CA TYR A 179 -4.14 10.93 4.04
C TYR A 179 -5.28 11.69 3.37
N ARG A 180 -5.90 12.62 4.10
CA ARG A 180 -6.83 13.60 3.54
C ARG A 180 -6.17 14.98 3.58
N PRO A 181 -6.01 15.68 2.44
CA PRO A 181 -5.52 17.04 2.45
C PRO A 181 -6.53 17.96 3.18
N PRO A 182 -6.07 19.03 3.84
CA PRO A 182 -6.91 19.93 4.64
C PRO A 182 -7.73 20.88 3.75
N ILE A 183 -8.56 20.31 2.89
CA ILE A 183 -9.46 21.02 1.97
C ILE A 183 -10.86 20.97 2.57
N ALA A 184 -11.57 22.10 2.56
CA ALA A 184 -12.89 22.20 3.16
C ALA A 184 -13.88 21.21 2.51
N GLY A 185 -14.58 20.43 3.35
CA GLY A 185 -15.59 19.46 2.95
C GLY A 185 -15.08 18.09 2.51
N LEU A 186 -13.75 17.86 2.47
CA LEU A 186 -13.22 16.54 2.17
C LEU A 186 -13.50 15.49 3.26
N ASP A 187 -13.86 15.91 4.46
CA ASP A 187 -14.31 15.04 5.55
C ASP A 187 -15.66 14.37 5.26
N GLN A 188 -16.45 14.93 4.33
CA GLN A 188 -17.80 14.47 3.99
C GLN A 188 -17.84 13.50 2.80
N VAL A 189 -16.71 13.27 2.12
CA VAL A 189 -16.62 12.43 0.91
C VAL A 189 -15.81 11.16 1.19
N PRO A 190 -16.11 10.03 0.52
CA PRO A 190 -15.38 8.78 0.73
C PRO A 190 -13.89 8.91 0.38
N HIS A 191 -13.02 8.20 1.10
CA HIS A 191 -11.63 8.05 0.68
C HIS A 191 -11.52 6.85 -0.27
N TYR A 192 -10.39 6.72 -0.99
CA TYR A 192 -10.05 5.52 -1.78
C TYR A 192 -10.27 4.20 -1.01
N GLY A 193 -10.08 4.20 0.31
CA GLY A 193 -10.26 3.01 1.15
C GLY A 193 -11.71 2.62 1.40
N ASP A 194 -12.66 3.51 1.13
CA ASP A 194 -14.09 3.39 1.40
C ASP A 194 -14.88 3.22 0.09
N PHE A 195 -14.20 2.74 -0.95
CA PHE A 195 -14.77 2.54 -2.28
C PHE A 195 -15.97 1.58 -2.24
N ARG A 196 -17.07 2.00 -2.88
CA ARG A 196 -18.33 1.25 -2.94
C ARG A 196 -18.38 0.34 -4.16
N PRO A 197 -19.32 -0.63 -4.22
CA PRO A 197 -19.53 -1.43 -5.43
C PRO A 197 -19.75 -0.55 -6.67
N VAL A 198 -19.16 -0.95 -7.80
CA VAL A 198 -19.14 -0.14 -9.04
C VAL A 198 -20.53 0.21 -9.55
N GLU A 199 -21.51 -0.65 -9.29
CA GLU A 199 -22.91 -0.50 -9.66
C GLU A 199 -23.54 0.74 -9.02
N THR A 200 -23.03 1.18 -7.87
CA THR A 200 -23.51 2.40 -7.19
C THR A 200 -23.19 3.67 -7.97
N TYR A 201 -22.22 3.61 -8.88
CA TYR A 201 -21.78 4.73 -9.72
C TYR A 201 -22.42 4.74 -11.11
N LYS A 202 -23.34 3.81 -11.38
CA LYS A 202 -24.03 3.71 -12.67
C LYS A 202 -24.74 5.03 -13.01
N ASP A 203 -24.48 5.56 -14.20
CA ASP A 203 -25.05 6.81 -14.72
C ASP A 203 -24.78 8.06 -13.84
N ARG A 204 -23.72 8.04 -13.02
CA ARG A 204 -23.30 9.18 -12.19
C ARG A 204 -22.19 10.01 -12.83
N ARG A 205 -22.17 11.31 -12.55
CA ARG A 205 -20.99 12.19 -12.66
C ARG A 205 -20.15 11.98 -11.41
N VAL A 206 -18.93 11.50 -11.58
CA VAL A 206 -18.02 11.23 -10.46
C VAL A 206 -16.79 12.13 -10.56
N PHE A 207 -16.46 12.83 -9.48
CA PHE A 207 -15.30 13.70 -9.40
C PHE A 207 -14.19 13.05 -8.56
N ILE A 208 -13.15 12.56 -9.20
CA ILE A 208 -12.00 11.92 -8.56
C ILE A 208 -10.94 12.95 -8.21
N ILE A 209 -10.68 13.13 -6.91
CA ILE A 209 -9.57 13.95 -6.41
C ILE A 209 -8.27 13.13 -6.46
N GLY A 210 -7.39 13.49 -7.41
CA GLY A 210 -6.09 12.85 -7.60
C GLY A 210 -5.90 12.21 -8.98
N LYS A 211 -4.71 12.40 -9.56
CA LYS A 211 -4.37 11.94 -10.92
C LYS A 211 -3.15 11.02 -10.99
N GLN A 212 -2.91 10.28 -9.91
CA GLN A 212 -1.88 9.23 -9.85
C GLN A 212 -2.53 7.84 -10.00
N ASN A 213 -1.80 6.78 -9.69
CA ASN A 213 -2.26 5.41 -9.87
C ASN A 213 -3.62 5.10 -9.23
N SER A 214 -3.87 5.52 -7.99
CA SER A 214 -5.16 5.27 -7.31
C SER A 214 -6.33 5.95 -8.01
N GLY A 215 -6.15 7.19 -8.48
CA GLY A 215 -7.20 7.92 -9.21
C GLY A 215 -7.50 7.30 -10.57
N PHE A 216 -6.45 6.91 -11.30
CA PHE A 216 -6.61 6.24 -12.60
C PHE A 216 -7.09 4.79 -12.49
N GLU A 217 -6.78 4.10 -11.39
CA GLU A 217 -7.36 2.80 -11.07
C GLU A 217 -8.88 2.93 -10.90
N ILE A 218 -9.34 3.87 -10.07
CA ILE A 218 -10.77 4.15 -9.89
C ILE A 218 -11.41 4.52 -11.22
N ALA A 219 -10.82 5.47 -11.94
CA ALA A 219 -11.37 5.93 -13.21
C ALA A 219 -11.49 4.79 -14.23
N THR A 220 -10.50 3.91 -14.33
CA THR A 220 -10.56 2.73 -15.22
C THR A 220 -11.69 1.79 -14.82
N GLY A 221 -11.85 1.52 -13.52
CA GLY A 221 -12.91 0.65 -13.02
C GLY A 221 -14.32 1.23 -13.18
N LEU A 222 -14.46 2.55 -13.10
CA LEU A 222 -15.73 3.25 -13.25
C LEU A 222 -16.09 3.63 -14.69
N LEU A 223 -15.13 3.61 -15.61
CA LEU A 223 -15.33 4.02 -17.01
C LEU A 223 -16.55 3.35 -17.69
N PRO A 224 -16.83 2.04 -17.49
CA PRO A 224 -18.01 1.40 -18.08
C PRO A 224 -19.35 1.73 -17.40
N TRP A 225 -19.32 2.38 -16.24
CA TRP A 225 -20.48 2.55 -15.35
C TRP A 225 -20.94 4.00 -15.25
N ALA A 226 -19.99 4.92 -15.04
CA ALA A 226 -20.27 6.34 -14.85
C ALA A 226 -20.60 7.02 -16.18
N ARG A 227 -21.52 7.99 -16.17
CA ARG A 227 -21.81 8.80 -17.37
C ARG A 227 -20.73 9.85 -17.65
N GLN A 228 -19.99 10.24 -16.62
CA GLN A 228 -18.91 11.22 -16.71
C GLN A 228 -17.93 11.01 -15.56
N LEU A 229 -16.64 11.10 -15.85
CA LEU A 229 -15.59 11.10 -14.84
C LEU A 229 -14.80 12.41 -14.95
N VAL A 230 -14.58 13.07 -13.83
CA VAL A 230 -13.66 14.22 -13.76
C VAL A 230 -12.51 13.83 -12.85
N LEU A 231 -11.27 13.86 -13.34
CA LEU A 231 -10.08 13.66 -12.53
C LEU A 231 -9.36 14.99 -12.36
N ALA A 232 -9.09 15.41 -11.12
CA ALA A 232 -8.45 16.69 -10.85
C ALA A 232 -7.30 16.57 -9.86
N SER A 233 -6.19 17.22 -10.17
CA SER A 233 -5.10 17.50 -9.22
C SER A 233 -4.22 18.63 -9.77
N PRO A 234 -3.42 19.33 -8.94
CA PRO A 234 -2.68 20.51 -9.37
C PRO A 234 -1.65 20.26 -10.49
N SER A 235 -1.10 19.04 -10.55
CA SER A 235 -0.05 18.69 -11.50
C SER A 235 -0.58 17.92 -12.72
N PRO A 236 0.07 18.08 -13.89
CA PRO A 236 -0.17 17.25 -15.06
C PRO A 236 -0.02 15.76 -14.78
N THR A 237 -0.91 14.97 -15.39
CA THR A 237 -0.81 13.51 -15.38
C THR A 237 0.46 13.07 -16.10
N LYS A 238 1.27 12.23 -15.46
CA LYS A 238 2.50 11.67 -16.06
C LYS A 238 2.39 10.16 -16.20
N LEU A 239 2.57 9.66 -17.42
CA LEU A 239 2.55 8.23 -17.71
C LEU A 239 3.84 7.54 -17.25
N SER A 240 3.72 6.31 -16.75
CA SER A 240 4.87 5.52 -16.26
C SER A 240 5.93 5.26 -17.32
N VAL A 241 5.53 5.17 -18.59
CA VAL A 241 6.44 4.98 -19.73
C VAL A 241 7.32 6.20 -19.98
N ASN A 242 6.81 7.40 -19.67
CA ASN A 242 7.55 8.65 -19.83
C ASN A 242 8.46 8.90 -18.63
N THR A 243 7.97 8.62 -17.42
CA THR A 243 8.72 8.85 -16.18
C THR A 243 9.70 7.73 -15.83
N ARG A 244 9.59 6.57 -16.50
CA ARG A 244 10.39 5.35 -16.24
C ARG A 244 10.28 4.88 -14.78
N THR A 245 9.13 5.09 -14.16
CA THR A 245 8.82 4.67 -12.78
C THR A 245 7.39 4.16 -12.66
N LEU A 246 7.15 3.23 -11.73
CA LEU A 246 5.81 2.75 -11.42
C LEU A 246 4.92 3.79 -10.73
N VAL A 247 5.48 4.91 -10.27
CA VAL A 247 4.74 6.01 -9.63
C VAL A 247 3.86 6.77 -10.62
N GLY A 248 4.24 6.80 -11.90
CA GLY A 248 3.40 7.37 -12.97
C GLY A 248 2.19 6.49 -13.30
N VAL A 249 1.19 7.07 -13.97
CA VAL A 249 -0.01 6.34 -14.41
C VAL A 249 0.40 5.20 -15.33
N ARG A 250 0.01 3.99 -14.94
CA ARG A 250 0.34 2.78 -15.69
C ARG A 250 -0.40 2.71 -17.01
N ALA A 251 0.26 2.17 -18.04
CA ALA A 251 -0.34 1.93 -19.34
C ALA A 251 -1.66 1.12 -19.25
N ARG A 252 -1.76 0.19 -18.29
CA ARG A 252 -2.99 -0.58 -18.03
C ARG A 252 -4.18 0.24 -17.52
N TYR A 253 -3.94 1.48 -17.09
CA TYR A 253 -4.95 2.42 -16.61
C TYR A 253 -5.03 3.67 -17.50
N VAL A 254 -4.60 3.58 -18.77
CA VAL A 254 -4.58 4.73 -19.68
C VAL A 254 -5.89 4.96 -20.42
N GLN A 255 -6.85 4.03 -20.36
CA GLN A 255 -8.15 4.17 -21.04
C GLN A 255 -8.89 5.47 -20.68
N PRO A 256 -8.97 5.92 -19.40
CA PRO A 256 -9.57 7.22 -19.09
C PRO A 256 -8.83 8.42 -19.73
N TYR A 257 -7.53 8.29 -19.98
CA TYR A 257 -6.75 9.32 -20.65
C TYR A 257 -7.06 9.38 -22.16
N GLU A 258 -7.22 8.22 -22.80
CA GLU A 258 -7.67 8.12 -24.19
C GLU A 258 -9.10 8.64 -24.36
N ASP A 259 -10.01 8.25 -23.46
CA ASP A 259 -11.39 8.74 -23.45
C ASP A 259 -11.43 10.28 -23.36
N ALA A 260 -10.63 10.87 -22.47
CA ALA A 260 -10.53 12.33 -22.36
C ALA A 260 -10.00 12.98 -23.65
N ALA A 261 -9.02 12.35 -24.32
CA ALA A 261 -8.46 12.84 -25.57
C ALA A 261 -9.45 12.74 -26.75
N LEU A 262 -10.37 11.78 -26.71
CA LEU A 262 -11.39 11.54 -27.72
C LEU A 262 -12.77 12.13 -27.36
N ALA A 263 -12.84 12.92 -26.27
CA ALA A 263 -14.07 13.52 -25.76
C ALA A 263 -15.20 12.51 -25.44
N GLY A 264 -14.83 11.34 -24.88
CA GLY A 264 -15.76 10.24 -24.55
C GLY A 264 -16.57 10.44 -23.26
N GLY A 265 -16.24 11.44 -22.44
CA GLY A 265 -16.92 11.73 -21.17
C GLY A 265 -15.97 11.79 -19.96
N VAL A 266 -14.69 11.50 -20.12
CA VAL A 266 -13.68 11.78 -19.12
C VAL A 266 -13.12 13.19 -19.28
N ILE A 267 -12.97 13.92 -18.18
CA ILE A 267 -12.35 15.24 -18.11
C ILE A 267 -11.15 15.16 -17.17
N ILE A 268 -9.98 15.62 -17.61
CA ILE A 268 -8.76 15.64 -16.80
C ILE A 268 -8.33 17.09 -16.58
N LEU A 269 -8.28 17.52 -15.33
CA LEU A 269 -8.03 18.92 -14.96
C LEU A 269 -6.72 19.10 -14.19
N ASP A 270 -5.93 20.09 -14.61
CA ASP A 270 -4.76 20.61 -13.89
C ASP A 270 -5.18 21.75 -12.96
N THR A 271 -5.77 21.39 -11.83
CA THR A 271 -6.38 22.34 -10.89
C THR A 271 -6.17 21.93 -9.44
N THR A 272 -6.01 22.91 -8.55
CA THR A 272 -6.24 22.73 -7.11
C THR A 272 -7.72 22.54 -6.83
N ILE A 273 -8.05 21.83 -5.75
CA ILE A 273 -9.40 21.70 -5.23
C ILE A 273 -9.50 22.68 -4.06
N GLU A 274 -10.41 23.63 -4.15
CA GLU A 274 -10.56 24.72 -3.17
C GLU A 274 -11.55 24.36 -2.06
N ASP A 275 -12.70 23.78 -2.43
CA ASP A 275 -13.66 23.15 -1.51
C ASP A 275 -14.51 22.12 -2.23
N VAL A 276 -15.08 21.25 -1.42
CA VAL A 276 -16.22 20.40 -1.77
C VAL A 276 -17.37 20.76 -0.85
N ALA A 277 -18.56 21.00 -1.40
CA ALA A 277 -19.74 21.34 -0.61
C ALA A 277 -20.94 20.50 -1.07
N PRO A 278 -21.84 20.07 -0.16
CA PRO A 278 -23.08 19.43 -0.54
C PRO A 278 -23.93 20.32 -1.47
N LEU A 279 -24.55 19.69 -2.47
CA LEU A 279 -25.50 20.34 -3.39
C LEU A 279 -26.62 19.36 -3.72
N GLY A 280 -27.77 19.51 -3.06
CA GLY A 280 -28.88 18.58 -3.18
C GLY A 280 -28.46 17.16 -2.77
N ALA A 281 -28.58 16.19 -3.68
CA ALA A 281 -28.15 14.81 -3.46
C ALA A 281 -26.68 14.55 -3.85
N GLY A 282 -25.97 15.55 -4.38
CA GLY A 282 -24.58 15.45 -4.82
C GLY A 282 -23.70 16.52 -4.19
N TYR A 283 -22.69 16.95 -4.95
CA TYR A 283 -21.66 17.86 -4.50
C TYR A 283 -21.37 18.93 -5.54
N ARG A 284 -21.01 20.11 -5.04
CA ARG A 284 -20.35 21.17 -5.78
C ARG A 284 -18.86 21.13 -5.44
N VAL A 285 -18.00 21.05 -6.45
CA VAL A 285 -16.54 21.09 -6.31
C VAL A 285 -16.03 22.36 -6.95
N ARG A 286 -15.37 23.23 -6.17
CA ARG A 286 -14.65 24.38 -6.72
C ARG A 286 -13.20 24.03 -6.94
N THR A 287 -12.71 24.42 -8.10
CA THR A 287 -11.33 24.18 -8.53
C THR A 287 -10.72 25.45 -9.07
N LYS A 288 -9.39 25.55 -9.01
CA LYS A 288 -8.64 26.70 -9.52
C LYS A 288 -7.44 26.23 -10.33
N ASN A 289 -7.27 26.79 -11.52
CA ASN A 289 -6.13 26.45 -12.37
C ASN A 289 -4.91 27.35 -12.05
N ALA A 290 -3.76 27.03 -12.65
CA ALA A 290 -2.52 27.81 -12.46
C ALA A 290 -2.62 29.28 -12.91
N ALA A 291 -3.55 29.61 -13.82
CA ALA A 291 -3.83 30.98 -14.26
C ALA A 291 -4.79 31.73 -13.31
N GLY A 292 -5.21 31.11 -12.21
CA GLY A 292 -6.12 31.69 -11.23
C GLY A 292 -7.60 31.66 -11.63
N ARG A 293 -7.96 31.03 -12.76
CA ARG A 293 -9.35 30.88 -13.18
C ARG A 293 -10.02 29.80 -12.35
N GLU A 294 -11.16 30.15 -11.77
CA GLU A 294 -11.99 29.22 -11.03
C GLU A 294 -12.98 28.50 -11.96
N LEU A 295 -13.22 27.22 -11.66
CA LEU A 295 -14.23 26.40 -12.27
C LEU A 295 -15.02 25.69 -11.17
N THR A 296 -16.35 25.76 -11.27
CA THR A 296 -17.26 25.04 -10.38
C THR A 296 -17.88 23.88 -11.16
N LEU A 297 -17.80 22.68 -10.58
CA LEU A 297 -18.33 21.46 -11.17
C LEU A 297 -19.35 20.85 -10.21
N GLU A 298 -20.41 20.28 -10.77
CA GLU A 298 -21.36 19.47 -10.03
C GLU A 298 -21.06 18.01 -10.27
N ALA A 299 -21.04 17.23 -9.19
CA ALA A 299 -20.85 15.80 -9.24
C ALA A 299 -21.93 15.12 -8.41
N ASP A 300 -22.37 13.95 -8.84
CA ASP A 300 -23.27 13.13 -8.03
C ASP A 300 -22.48 12.34 -6.97
N ASP A 301 -21.15 12.29 -7.12
CA ASP A 301 -20.20 11.67 -6.19
C ASP A 301 -18.79 12.26 -6.31
N VAL A 302 -18.00 12.18 -5.23
CA VAL A 302 -16.61 12.66 -5.14
C VAL A 302 -15.71 11.59 -4.54
#